data_AF-A0A163A8K9-F1
#
_entry.id   AF-A0A163A8K9-F1
#
_cell.length_a   1.000
_cell.length_b   1.000
_cell.length_c   1.000
_cell.angle_alpha   90.00
_cell.angle_beta   90.00
_cell.angle_gamma   90.00
#
_symmetry.space_group_name_H-M   'P 1'
#
loop_
_entity.id
_entity.type
_entity.pdbx_description
1 polymer ?
#
loop_
_entity_poly.entity_id
_entity_poly.type
_entity_poly.pdbx_seq_one_letter_code
_entity_poly.pdbx_strand_id
1 'polypeptide(L)'
;MTNKSNLNNLTKSEEDYLKALFQLLVEDDSEKVGNNLLADYLNVSPASTNNMVKKLKTKNYVVSEKYGKLDLTEQGKSIAVRLIRKHRLWETFLCKYLNFSWDEVHEVAEQLEHIKSSKLIDELDRFMDFPEKDPHGEIIPNADGEYAVLPKIMLSSLAEGEVCKLIAVDDGSVNFLKYVSEIGLALSSEIKVIEVREFDNSIRIQFNDTIETVTRKFADNVFVKKLV
;
A
#
# COMPACT_ATOMS: atom_id res chain seq x y z
N MET A 1 -16.01 4.98 32.18
CA MET A 1 -14.97 5.97 31.87
C MET A 1 -13.85 5.26 31.15
N THR A 2 -13.96 5.13 29.83
CA THR A 2 -12.93 4.52 28.99
C THR A 2 -11.80 5.51 28.79
N ASN A 3 -10.59 5.02 29.03
CA ASN A 3 -9.35 5.76 29.09
C ASN A 3 -9.01 6.37 27.71
N LYS A 4 -9.53 7.58 27.42
CA LYS A 4 -9.25 8.37 26.20
C LYS A 4 -7.92 9.14 26.30
N SER A 5 -7.00 8.73 27.16
CA SER A 5 -5.72 9.41 27.40
C SER A 5 -4.54 8.49 27.12
N ASN A 6 -4.03 8.51 25.88
CA ASN A 6 -2.60 8.34 25.53
C ASN A 6 -2.29 8.22 24.02
N LEU A 7 -3.23 8.49 23.12
CA LEU A 7 -2.95 8.47 21.67
C LEU A 7 -2.09 9.65 21.16
N ASN A 8 -1.65 10.57 22.04
CA ASN A 8 -1.16 11.89 21.63
C ASN A 8 0.36 12.11 21.61
N ASN A 9 1.22 11.10 21.84
CA ASN A 9 2.68 11.31 21.82
C ASN A 9 3.45 10.17 21.14
N LEU A 10 3.05 9.83 19.91
CA LEU A 10 3.95 9.14 18.99
C LEU A 10 4.74 10.14 18.16
N THR A 11 6.04 9.92 18.04
CA THR A 11 6.89 10.63 17.07
C THR A 11 6.56 10.17 15.65
N LYS A 12 6.82 10.98 14.63
CA LYS A 12 6.69 10.59 13.22
C LYS A 12 7.34 9.22 12.94
N SER A 13 8.59 9.03 13.36
CA SER A 13 9.29 7.75 13.19
C SER A 13 8.67 6.59 13.96
N GLU A 14 7.87 6.81 15.01
CA GLU A 14 7.15 5.69 15.64
C GLU A 14 5.92 5.30 14.81
N GLU A 15 5.25 6.30 14.23
CA GLU A 15 4.14 6.12 13.30
C GLU A 15 4.59 5.37 12.04
N ASP A 16 5.71 5.78 11.43
CA ASP A 16 6.28 5.17 10.23
C ASP A 16 6.56 3.67 10.44
N TYR A 17 7.13 3.30 11.59
CA TYR A 17 7.41 1.89 11.92
C TYR A 17 6.15 1.05 12.12
N LEU A 18 5.09 1.62 12.71
CA LEU A 18 3.82 0.92 12.89
C LEU A 18 3.11 0.73 11.55
N LYS A 19 3.13 1.75 10.68
CA LYS A 19 2.61 1.68 9.32
C LYS A 19 3.35 0.61 8.50
N ALA A 20 4.68 0.68 8.43
CA ALA A 20 5.48 -0.28 7.68
C ALA A 20 5.29 -1.73 8.17
N LEU A 21 5.23 -1.96 9.49
CA LEU A 21 4.98 -3.29 10.03
C LEU A 21 3.58 -3.80 9.64
N PHE A 22 2.58 -2.93 9.58
CA PHE A 22 1.24 -3.30 9.11
C PHE A 22 1.25 -3.69 7.63
N GLN A 23 1.88 -2.89 6.77
CA GLN A 23 1.95 -3.16 5.34
C GLN A 23 2.62 -4.51 5.07
N LEU A 24 3.79 -4.74 5.65
CA LEU A 24 4.50 -6.02 5.53
C LEU A 24 3.67 -7.21 6.03
N LEU A 25 2.98 -7.09 7.17
CA LEU A 25 2.23 -8.21 7.77
C LEU A 25 0.88 -8.47 7.09
N VAL A 26 0.21 -7.44 6.60
CA VAL A 26 -1.21 -7.50 6.20
C VAL A 26 -1.39 -7.31 4.70
N GLU A 27 -0.64 -6.39 4.08
CA GLU A 27 -0.75 -6.12 2.64
C GLU A 27 0.14 -7.06 1.84
N ASP A 28 1.38 -7.24 2.28
CA ASP A 28 2.37 -8.10 1.61
C ASP A 28 2.27 -9.57 2.05
N ASP A 29 1.39 -9.88 3.00
CA ASP A 29 1.19 -11.22 3.62
C ASP A 29 2.52 -11.89 4.03
N SER A 30 3.47 -11.11 4.54
CA SER A 30 4.81 -11.62 4.86
C SER A 30 4.78 -12.44 6.15
N GLU A 31 4.92 -13.76 6.02
CA GLU A 31 4.95 -14.67 7.17
C GLU A 31 6.09 -14.41 8.17
N LYS A 32 7.16 -13.73 7.75
CA LYS A 32 8.42 -13.57 8.49
C LYS A 32 8.91 -12.11 8.53
N VAL A 33 8.15 -11.24 9.19
CA VAL A 33 8.62 -9.87 9.44
C VAL A 33 9.54 -9.83 10.65
N GLY A 34 10.81 -9.50 10.40
CA GLY A 34 11.84 -9.31 11.43
C GLY A 34 12.52 -7.94 11.29
N ASN A 35 13.46 -7.65 12.19
CA ASN A 35 14.13 -6.34 12.22
C ASN A 35 14.89 -5.99 10.94
N ASN A 36 15.47 -6.97 10.24
CA ASN A 36 16.21 -6.71 9.00
C ASN A 36 15.26 -6.30 7.87
N LEU A 37 14.20 -7.08 7.64
CA LEU A 37 13.19 -6.75 6.62
C LEU A 37 12.56 -5.39 6.89
N LEU A 38 12.21 -5.09 8.15
CA LEU A 38 11.66 -3.80 8.52
C LEU A 38 12.66 -2.64 8.33
N ALA A 39 13.95 -2.89 8.56
CA ALA A 39 15.01 -1.89 8.32
C ALA A 39 15.19 -1.62 6.82
N ASP A 40 15.18 -2.66 6.00
CA ASP A 40 15.28 -2.56 4.54
C ASP A 40 14.06 -1.82 3.95
N TYR A 41 12.85 -2.18 4.40
CA TYR A 41 11.60 -1.54 3.96
C TYR A 41 11.57 -0.04 4.28
N LEU A 42 12.04 0.35 5.47
CA LEU A 42 12.10 1.76 5.89
C LEU A 42 13.37 2.49 5.43
N ASN A 43 14.29 1.81 4.74
CA ASN A 43 15.59 2.34 4.33
C ASN A 43 16.39 2.97 5.49
N VAL A 44 16.51 2.24 6.60
CA VAL A 44 17.22 2.65 7.83
C VAL A 44 18.16 1.57 8.34
N SER A 45 19.07 1.90 9.26
CA SER A 45 20.00 0.90 9.78
C SER A 45 19.32 -0.16 10.66
N PRO A 46 19.78 -1.43 10.64
CA PRO A 46 19.30 -2.47 11.55
C PRO A 46 19.45 -2.10 13.04
N ALA A 47 20.48 -1.33 13.38
CA ALA A 47 20.71 -0.85 14.75
C ALA A 47 19.62 0.14 15.19
N SER A 48 19.25 1.08 14.31
CA SER A 48 18.14 2.03 14.53
C SER A 48 16.82 1.28 14.70
N THR A 49 16.55 0.30 13.83
CA THR A 49 15.33 -0.53 13.89
C THR A 49 15.24 -1.34 15.18
N ASN A 50 16.34 -1.98 15.61
CA ASN A 50 16.38 -2.69 16.89
C ASN A 50 16.01 -1.77 18.06
N ASN A 51 16.52 -0.54 18.08
CA ASN A 51 16.21 0.43 19.14
C ASN A 51 14.76 0.91 19.08
N MET A 52 14.24 1.20 17.89
CA MET A 52 12.84 1.63 17.72
C MET A 52 11.86 0.51 18.10
N VAL A 53 12.10 -0.72 17.67
CA VAL A 53 11.27 -1.88 18.02
C VAL A 53 11.25 -2.12 19.53
N LYS A 54 12.41 -2.00 20.22
CA LYS A 54 12.44 -2.06 21.70
C LYS A 54 11.57 -0.97 22.33
N LYS A 55 11.62 0.26 21.81
CA LYS A 55 10.80 1.39 22.29
C LYS A 55 9.31 1.13 22.09
N LEU A 56 8.91 0.64 20.91
CA LEU A 56 7.51 0.32 20.58
C LEU A 56 6.97 -0.85 21.41
N LYS A 57 7.81 -1.83 21.75
CA LYS A 57 7.48 -2.91 22.70
C LYS A 57 7.23 -2.37 24.10
N THR A 58 8.10 -1.49 24.62
CA THR A 58 7.90 -0.85 25.92
C THR A 58 6.61 -0.02 25.97
N LYS A 59 6.22 0.57 24.84
CA LYS A 59 4.94 1.30 24.67
C LYS A 59 3.73 0.39 24.40
N ASN A 60 3.91 -0.93 24.33
CA ASN A 60 2.86 -1.92 24.06
C ASN A 60 2.16 -1.75 22.70
N TYR A 61 2.88 -1.32 21.67
CA TYR A 61 2.36 -1.25 20.29
C TYR A 61 2.79 -2.44 19.43
N VAL A 62 3.97 -3.01 19.71
CA VAL A 62 4.59 -4.14 18.98
C VAL A 62 4.87 -5.27 19.97
N VAL A 63 4.74 -6.51 19.50
CA VAL A 63 5.15 -7.72 20.22
C VAL A 63 6.16 -8.50 19.39
N SER A 64 6.83 -9.45 20.01
CA SER A 64 7.59 -10.46 19.27
C SER A 64 7.12 -11.86 19.61
N GLU A 65 6.98 -12.65 18.57
CA GLU A 65 6.76 -14.08 18.69
C GLU A 65 8.10 -14.82 18.84
N LYS A 66 8.02 -16.15 18.84
CA LYS A 66 9.21 -17.02 18.81
C LYS A 66 10.05 -16.70 17.57
N TYR A 67 11.35 -16.93 17.69
CA TYR A 67 12.33 -16.74 16.60
C TYR A 67 12.50 -15.29 16.11
N GLY A 68 11.99 -14.29 16.85
CA GLY A 68 12.23 -12.88 16.53
C GLY A 68 11.29 -12.29 15.49
N LYS A 69 10.21 -12.99 15.14
CA LYS A 69 9.11 -12.44 14.34
C LYS A 69 8.44 -11.29 15.10
N LEU A 70 8.17 -10.18 14.42
CA LEU A 70 7.48 -9.02 14.93
C LEU A 70 5.99 -9.11 14.60
N ASP A 71 5.16 -8.59 15.49
CA ASP A 71 3.72 -8.43 15.24
C ASP A 71 3.20 -7.14 15.91
N LEU A 72 2.06 -6.64 15.44
CA LEU A 72 1.35 -5.51 16.03
C LEU A 72 0.40 -5.99 17.12
N THR A 73 0.35 -5.24 18.22
CA THR A 73 -0.79 -5.34 19.14
C THR A 73 -2.04 -4.71 18.49
N GLU A 74 -3.23 -4.96 19.03
CA GLU A 74 -4.46 -4.26 18.61
C GLU A 74 -4.33 -2.73 18.62
N GLN A 75 -3.61 -2.18 19.61
CA GLN A 75 -3.36 -0.75 19.68
C GLN A 75 -2.42 -0.27 18.56
N GLY A 76 -1.35 -1.02 18.30
CA GLY A 76 -0.42 -0.73 17.20
C GLY A 76 -1.11 -0.80 15.84
N LYS A 77 -1.92 -1.85 15.63
CA LYS A 77 -2.73 -2.04 14.42
C LYS A 77 -3.71 -0.89 14.19
N SER A 78 -4.46 -0.48 15.22
CA SER A 78 -5.38 0.66 15.13
C SER A 78 -4.68 1.97 14.76
N ILE A 79 -3.43 2.18 15.20
CA ILE A 79 -2.65 3.37 14.83
C ILE A 79 -2.19 3.27 13.38
N ALA A 80 -1.63 2.13 12.97
CA ALA A 80 -1.18 1.90 11.61
C ALA A 80 -2.31 2.08 10.58
N VAL A 81 -3.48 1.48 10.82
CA VAL A 81 -4.65 1.60 9.93
C VAL A 81 -5.09 3.06 9.78
N ARG A 82 -5.06 3.85 10.88
CA ARG A 82 -5.39 5.28 10.81
C ARG A 82 -4.37 6.07 10.01
N LEU A 83 -3.08 5.73 10.06
CA LEU A 83 -2.06 6.37 9.25
C LEU A 83 -2.26 6.03 7.76
N ILE A 84 -2.49 4.76 7.44
CA ILE A 84 -2.79 4.31 6.06
C ILE A 84 -4.02 5.05 5.52
N ARG A 85 -5.09 5.17 6.31
CA ARG A 85 -6.27 5.95 5.92
C ARG A 85 -5.92 7.40 5.60
N LYS A 86 -5.12 8.06 6.44
CA LYS A 86 -4.70 9.45 6.18
C LYS A 86 -3.84 9.57 4.93
N HIS A 87 -2.88 8.67 4.77
CA HIS A 87 -2.00 8.60 3.61
C HIS A 87 -2.82 8.55 2.32
N ARG A 88 -3.68 7.53 2.22
CA ARG A 88 -4.51 7.29 1.04
C ARG A 88 -5.53 8.39 0.75
N LEU A 89 -6.09 9.01 1.78
CA LEU A 89 -6.95 10.19 1.62
C LEU A 89 -6.16 11.38 1.07
N TRP A 90 -4.94 11.62 1.55
CA TRP A 90 -4.09 12.67 1.01
C TRP A 90 -3.70 12.40 -0.44
N GLU A 91 -3.27 11.19 -0.78
CA GLU A 91 -2.97 10.83 -2.17
C GLU A 91 -4.17 11.05 -3.09
N THR A 92 -5.35 10.61 -2.66
CA THR A 92 -6.60 10.79 -3.40
C THR A 92 -6.91 12.28 -3.61
N PHE A 93 -6.76 13.09 -2.57
CA PHE A 93 -7.01 14.52 -2.65
C PHE A 93 -6.03 15.23 -3.59
N LEU A 94 -4.74 14.95 -3.44
CA LEU A 94 -3.67 15.53 -4.25
C LEU A 94 -3.89 15.22 -5.74
N CYS A 95 -4.20 13.96 -6.05
CA CYS A 95 -4.42 13.52 -7.41
C CYS A 95 -5.71 14.10 -8.02
N LYS A 96 -6.84 14.01 -7.31
CA LYS A 96 -8.14 14.44 -7.84
C LYS A 96 -8.33 15.95 -7.90
N TYR A 97 -7.76 16.70 -6.96
CA TYR A 97 -8.09 18.13 -6.78
C TYR A 97 -6.92 19.08 -6.96
N LEU A 98 -5.67 18.60 -6.84
CA LEU A 98 -4.48 19.46 -6.96
C LEU A 98 -3.59 19.12 -8.17
N ASN A 99 -4.07 18.28 -9.08
CA ASN A 99 -3.42 17.96 -10.36
C ASN A 99 -2.02 17.34 -10.20
N PHE A 100 -1.83 16.55 -9.13
CA PHE A 100 -0.67 15.67 -8.99
C PHE A 100 -0.91 14.39 -9.80
N SER A 101 0.11 13.86 -10.44
CA SER A 101 0.04 12.49 -10.96
C SER A 101 0.19 11.47 -9.84
N TRP A 102 -0.31 10.26 -10.05
CA TRP A 102 -0.22 9.18 -9.07
C TRP A 102 1.22 8.79 -8.70
N ASP A 103 2.23 9.12 -9.51
CA ASP A 103 3.65 8.92 -9.22
C ASP A 103 4.29 10.07 -8.42
N GLU A 104 3.58 11.19 -8.22
CA GLU A 104 4.04 12.37 -7.48
C GLU A 104 3.43 12.47 -6.06
N VAL A 105 2.31 11.78 -5.80
CA VAL A 105 1.53 11.98 -4.56
C VAL A 105 2.18 11.42 -3.30
N HIS A 106 2.93 10.33 -3.41
CA HIS A 106 3.39 9.55 -2.25
C HIS A 106 4.25 10.39 -1.29
N GLU A 107 5.28 11.09 -1.79
CA GLU A 107 6.19 11.88 -0.96
C GLU A 107 5.50 13.03 -0.21
N VAL A 108 4.45 13.59 -0.81
CA VAL A 108 3.66 14.66 -0.18
C VAL A 108 2.69 14.08 0.83
N ALA A 109 2.03 12.96 0.52
CA ALA A 109 1.16 12.26 1.46
C ALA A 109 1.89 11.78 2.73
N GLU A 110 3.12 11.26 2.61
CA GLU A 110 4.01 10.92 3.74
C GLU A 110 4.29 12.11 4.67
N GLN A 111 4.27 13.34 4.16
CA GLN A 111 4.45 14.52 5.00
C GLN A 111 3.16 14.91 5.72
N LEU A 112 2.02 14.78 5.03
CA LEU A 112 0.71 15.23 5.48
C LEU A 112 0.00 14.24 6.41
N GLU A 113 0.30 12.94 6.33
CA GLU A 113 -0.39 11.90 7.12
C GLU A 113 -0.18 12.05 8.64
N HIS A 114 0.90 12.70 9.07
CA HIS A 114 1.20 12.90 10.50
C HIS A 114 0.41 14.06 11.13
N ILE A 115 -0.40 14.79 10.35
CA ILE A 115 -1.29 15.82 10.89
C ILE A 115 -2.24 15.18 11.91
N LYS A 116 -2.26 15.76 13.12
CA LYS A 116 -2.98 15.19 14.27
C LYS A 116 -4.47 15.52 14.30
N SER A 117 -4.93 16.50 13.52
CA SER A 117 -6.33 16.91 13.49
C SER A 117 -7.20 15.83 12.85
N SER A 118 -7.93 15.05 13.65
CA SER A 118 -8.90 14.07 13.12
C SER A 118 -10.00 14.77 12.33
N LYS A 119 -10.49 15.92 12.81
CA LYS A 119 -11.49 16.72 12.12
C LYS A 119 -11.06 17.08 10.69
N LEU A 120 -9.79 17.41 10.46
CA LEU A 120 -9.31 17.71 9.11
C LEU A 120 -9.47 16.50 8.19
N ILE A 121 -9.09 15.32 8.67
CA ILE A 121 -9.16 14.07 7.91
C ILE A 121 -10.61 13.66 7.65
N ASP A 122 -11.49 13.83 8.64
CA ASP A 122 -12.92 13.53 8.49
C ASP A 122 -13.62 14.48 7.51
N GLU A 123 -13.28 15.78 7.53
CA GLU A 123 -13.80 16.74 6.55
C GLU A 123 -13.20 16.50 5.15
N LEU A 124 -11.94 16.07 5.06
CA LEU A 124 -11.29 15.71 3.79
C LEU A 124 -11.99 14.51 3.15
N ASP A 125 -12.23 13.45 3.92
CA ASP A 125 -12.96 12.26 3.47
C ASP A 125 -14.38 12.61 2.99
N ARG A 126 -15.12 13.39 3.79
CA ARG A 126 -16.45 13.88 3.40
C ARG A 126 -16.42 14.75 2.15
N PHE A 127 -15.44 15.64 2.05
CA PHE A 127 -15.29 16.53 0.89
C PHE A 127 -15.11 15.74 -0.42
N MET A 128 -14.43 14.60 -0.35
CA MET A 128 -14.21 13.72 -1.50
C MET A 128 -15.34 12.70 -1.73
N ASP A 129 -16.47 12.85 -1.02
CA ASP A 129 -17.62 11.94 -1.05
C ASP A 129 -17.26 10.49 -0.68
N PHE A 130 -16.48 10.34 0.40
CA PHE A 130 -16.12 9.04 0.99
C PHE A 130 -15.48 8.06 -0.01
N PRO A 131 -14.32 8.40 -0.62
CA PRO A 131 -13.68 7.51 -1.57
C PRO A 131 -13.30 6.17 -0.93
N GLU A 132 -13.58 5.08 -1.64
CA GLU A 132 -13.26 3.71 -1.17
C GLU A 132 -11.83 3.29 -1.52
N LYS A 133 -11.21 3.95 -2.51
CA LYS A 133 -9.89 3.60 -3.05
C LYS A 133 -9.03 4.81 -3.32
N ASP A 134 -7.72 4.63 -3.18
CA ASP A 134 -6.70 5.60 -3.54
C ASP A 134 -6.38 5.61 -5.05
N PRO A 135 -5.50 6.51 -5.52
CA PRO A 135 -5.11 6.57 -6.93
C PRO A 135 -4.38 5.32 -7.45
N HIS A 136 -3.85 4.47 -6.57
CA HIS A 136 -3.14 3.24 -6.92
C HIS A 136 -4.06 2.01 -6.88
N GLY A 137 -5.29 2.16 -6.40
CA GLY A 137 -6.33 1.13 -6.39
C GLY A 137 -6.47 0.39 -5.06
N GLU A 138 -5.72 0.80 -4.04
CA GLU A 138 -5.77 0.22 -2.70
C GLU A 138 -6.94 0.76 -1.89
N ILE A 139 -7.44 -0.06 -0.96
CA ILE A 139 -8.63 0.26 -0.16
C ILE A 139 -8.31 1.35 0.86
N ILE A 140 -9.15 2.39 0.93
CA ILE A 140 -9.07 3.38 2.01
C ILE A 140 -9.76 2.76 3.23
N PRO A 141 -9.04 2.48 4.35
CA PRO A 141 -9.68 2.01 5.57
C PRO A 141 -10.77 2.97 6.02
N ASN A 142 -11.87 2.48 6.61
CA ASN A 142 -12.96 3.36 7.04
C ASN A 142 -12.64 4.13 8.34
N ALA A 143 -13.51 5.07 8.73
CA ALA A 143 -13.31 5.92 9.91
C ALA A 143 -13.24 5.12 11.23
N ASP A 144 -13.88 3.97 11.28
CA ASP A 144 -13.86 3.06 12.44
C ASP A 144 -12.57 2.22 12.50
N GLY A 145 -11.70 2.33 11.49
CA GLY A 145 -10.44 1.59 11.41
C GLY A 145 -10.63 0.14 10.97
N GLU A 146 -11.75 -0.18 10.33
CA GLU A 146 -11.93 -1.46 9.67
C GLU A 146 -11.14 -1.46 8.36
N TYR A 147 -10.37 -2.52 8.18
CA TYR A 147 -9.54 -2.73 7.00
C TYR A 147 -9.84 -4.10 6.41
N ALA A 148 -10.26 -4.12 5.15
CA ALA A 148 -10.54 -5.34 4.41
C ALA A 148 -9.44 -5.53 3.35
N VAL A 149 -8.65 -6.58 3.52
CA VAL A 149 -7.77 -7.06 2.44
C VAL A 149 -8.63 -7.86 1.48
N LEU A 150 -8.74 -7.38 0.25
CA LEU A 150 -9.41 -8.12 -0.82
C LEU A 150 -8.39 -9.04 -1.50
N PRO A 151 -8.75 -10.30 -1.81
CA PRO A 151 -7.89 -11.15 -2.63
C PRO A 151 -7.60 -10.46 -3.96
N LYS A 152 -6.32 -10.29 -4.27
CA LYS A 152 -5.87 -9.71 -5.53
C LYS A 152 -5.33 -10.81 -6.43
N ILE A 153 -5.70 -10.79 -7.70
CA ILE A 153 -5.14 -11.68 -8.72
C ILE A 153 -4.01 -10.91 -9.40
N MET A 154 -2.81 -11.48 -9.48
CA MET A 154 -1.70 -10.88 -10.22
C MET A 154 -1.89 -11.12 -11.72
N LEU A 155 -1.54 -10.16 -12.56
CA LEU A 155 -1.51 -10.34 -14.02
C LEU A 155 -0.65 -11.54 -14.41
N SER A 156 0.42 -11.79 -13.66
CA SER A 156 1.33 -12.92 -13.88
C SER A 156 0.73 -14.31 -13.65
N SER A 157 -0.43 -14.38 -12.99
CA SER A 157 -1.15 -15.63 -12.75
C SER A 157 -2.16 -15.97 -13.86
N LEU A 158 -2.38 -15.05 -14.81
CA LEU A 158 -3.32 -15.26 -15.90
C LEU A 158 -2.72 -16.10 -17.02
N ALA A 159 -3.57 -16.91 -17.65
CA ALA A 159 -3.26 -17.74 -18.79
C ALA A 159 -3.51 -17.01 -20.13
N GLU A 160 -2.93 -17.54 -21.20
CA GLU A 160 -3.17 -17.08 -22.56
C GLU A 160 -4.68 -17.07 -22.89
N GLY A 161 -5.13 -15.97 -23.51
CA GLY A 161 -6.52 -15.76 -23.92
C GLY A 161 -7.40 -15.12 -22.85
N GLU A 162 -6.96 -15.07 -21.59
CA GLU A 162 -7.75 -14.44 -20.51
C GLU A 162 -7.79 -12.92 -20.66
N VAL A 163 -8.94 -12.34 -20.28
CA VAL A 163 -9.19 -10.89 -20.28
C VAL A 163 -9.39 -10.43 -18.84
N CYS A 164 -8.89 -9.25 -18.51
CA CYS A 164 -8.96 -8.70 -17.16
C CYS A 164 -8.97 -7.17 -17.18
N LYS A 165 -9.16 -6.56 -16.00
CA LYS A 165 -9.00 -5.12 -15.78
C LYS A 165 -7.93 -4.86 -14.74
N LEU A 166 -7.06 -3.88 -14.98
CA LEU A 166 -6.18 -3.34 -13.95
C LEU A 166 -7.02 -2.75 -12.81
N ILE A 167 -6.81 -3.21 -11.57
CA ILE A 167 -7.56 -2.72 -10.40
C ILE A 167 -6.68 -2.10 -9.32
N ALA A 168 -5.41 -2.48 -9.26
CA ALA A 168 -4.44 -1.91 -8.34
C ALA A 168 -2.99 -2.21 -8.80
N VAL A 169 -2.03 -1.54 -8.19
CA VAL A 169 -0.59 -1.81 -8.34
C VAL A 169 0.05 -2.01 -6.97
N ASP A 170 0.99 -2.96 -6.87
CA ASP A 170 1.66 -3.30 -5.61
C ASP A 170 2.88 -2.40 -5.35
N ASP A 171 3.65 -2.11 -6.39
CA ASP A 171 4.85 -1.28 -6.32
C ASP A 171 4.49 0.20 -6.46
N GLY A 172 4.38 0.89 -5.32
CA GLY A 172 4.17 2.34 -5.26
C GLY A 172 5.40 3.18 -5.64
N SER A 173 6.50 2.58 -6.11
CA SER A 173 7.69 3.34 -6.50
C SER A 173 7.42 4.21 -7.73
N VAL A 174 7.97 5.42 -7.70
CA VAL A 174 7.88 6.39 -8.81
C VAL A 174 8.30 5.76 -10.15
N ASN A 175 9.35 4.94 -10.15
CA ASN A 175 9.83 4.28 -11.37
C ASN A 175 8.82 3.29 -11.95
N PHE A 176 8.17 2.50 -11.09
CA PHE A 176 7.16 1.55 -11.54
C PHE A 176 5.90 2.26 -12.05
N LEU A 177 5.40 3.24 -11.28
CA LEU A 177 4.21 4.00 -11.65
C LEU A 177 4.39 4.77 -12.97
N LYS A 178 5.57 5.36 -13.19
CA LYS A 178 5.93 5.97 -14.47
C LYS A 178 5.94 4.94 -15.58
N TYR A 179 6.54 3.77 -15.36
CA TYR A 179 6.56 2.72 -16.38
C TYR A 179 5.14 2.27 -16.77
N VAL A 180 4.23 2.08 -15.81
CA VAL A 180 2.82 1.73 -16.08
C VAL A 180 2.14 2.82 -16.92
N SER A 181 2.37 4.10 -16.61
CA SER A 181 1.82 5.22 -17.40
C SER A 181 2.45 5.34 -18.80
N GLU A 182 3.76 5.13 -18.93
CA GLU A 182 4.51 5.23 -20.20
C GLU A 182 4.03 4.19 -21.22
N ILE A 183 3.71 2.97 -20.80
CA ILE A 183 3.12 1.97 -21.69
C ILE A 183 1.66 2.27 -22.03
N GLY A 184 1.00 3.20 -21.32
CA GLY A 184 -0.40 3.59 -21.55
C GLY A 184 -1.43 2.78 -20.76
N LEU A 185 -1.02 2.09 -19.70
CA LEU A 185 -1.93 1.46 -18.75
C LEU A 185 -2.34 2.44 -17.65
N ALA A 186 -3.58 2.32 -17.20
CA ALA A 186 -4.14 3.05 -16.07
C ALA A 186 -5.15 2.16 -15.34
N LEU A 187 -5.59 2.57 -14.15
CA LEU A 187 -6.65 1.85 -13.45
C LEU A 187 -7.89 1.70 -14.36
N SER A 188 -8.52 0.54 -14.29
CA SER A 188 -9.63 0.09 -15.15
C SER A 188 -9.29 -0.19 -16.62
N SER A 189 -8.03 -0.05 -17.06
CA SER A 189 -7.60 -0.53 -18.38
C SER A 189 -7.94 -2.01 -18.55
N GLU A 190 -8.59 -2.34 -19.66
CA GLU A 190 -8.86 -3.72 -20.05
C GLU A 190 -7.62 -4.31 -20.73
N ILE A 191 -7.20 -5.48 -20.26
CA ILE A 191 -5.98 -6.16 -20.67
C ILE A 191 -6.35 -7.57 -21.11
N LYS A 192 -5.94 -7.95 -22.32
CA LYS A 192 -5.99 -9.32 -22.81
C LYS A 192 -4.59 -9.92 -22.81
N VAL A 193 -4.44 -11.10 -22.21
CA VAL A 193 -3.21 -11.87 -22.28
C VAL A 193 -3.15 -12.57 -23.65
N ILE A 194 -2.19 -12.19 -24.48
CA ILE A 194 -2.01 -12.72 -25.82
C ILE A 194 -1.09 -13.94 -25.82
N GLU A 195 -0.08 -13.95 -24.95
CA GLU A 195 0.94 -15.00 -24.90
C GLU A 195 1.68 -14.92 -23.55
N VAL A 196 2.00 -16.07 -22.96
CA VAL A 196 2.93 -16.18 -21.83
C VAL A 196 4.15 -16.97 -22.30
N ARG A 197 5.32 -16.34 -22.33
CA ARG A 197 6.55 -16.98 -22.83
C ARG A 197 7.14 -17.93 -21.81
N GLU A 198 7.37 -19.18 -22.19
CA GLU A 198 7.86 -20.22 -21.27
C GLU A 198 9.27 -19.97 -20.74
N PHE A 199 10.15 -19.32 -21.51
CA PHE A 199 11.55 -19.17 -21.14
C PHE A 199 11.77 -18.27 -19.91
N ASP A 200 11.12 -17.11 -19.87
CA ASP A 200 11.31 -16.09 -18.82
C ASP A 200 10.00 -15.66 -18.14
N ASN A 201 8.87 -16.25 -18.53
CA ASN A 201 7.53 -15.87 -18.07
C ASN A 201 7.16 -14.41 -18.37
N SER A 202 7.79 -13.79 -19.37
CA SER A 202 7.32 -12.51 -19.92
C SER A 202 5.96 -12.69 -20.61
N ILE A 203 5.14 -11.64 -20.56
CA ILE A 203 3.74 -11.70 -20.97
C ILE A 203 3.51 -10.68 -22.06
N ARG A 204 2.97 -11.14 -23.19
CA ARG A 204 2.50 -10.25 -24.24
C ARG A 204 1.05 -9.90 -23.97
N ILE A 205 0.79 -8.62 -23.76
CA ILE A 205 -0.52 -8.09 -23.41
C ILE A 205 -1.04 -7.18 -24.52
N GLN A 206 -2.34 -7.21 -24.72
CA GLN A 206 -3.07 -6.25 -25.55
C GLN A 206 -3.97 -5.39 -24.65
N PHE A 207 -3.92 -4.08 -24.82
CA PHE A 207 -4.79 -3.12 -24.16
C PHE A 207 -5.00 -1.93 -25.09
N ASN A 208 -6.20 -1.37 -25.11
CA ASN A 208 -6.60 -0.42 -26.16
C ASN A 208 -6.27 -1.01 -27.56
N ASP A 209 -5.58 -0.25 -28.41
CA ASP A 209 -5.08 -0.67 -29.73
C ASP A 209 -3.58 -1.03 -29.73
N THR A 210 -2.98 -1.19 -28.55
CA THR A 210 -1.54 -1.44 -28.36
C THR A 210 -1.28 -2.90 -27.96
N ILE A 211 -0.15 -3.44 -28.42
CA ILE A 211 0.39 -4.71 -27.94
C ILE A 211 1.78 -4.46 -27.37
N GLU A 212 1.99 -4.81 -26.11
CA GLU A 212 3.29 -4.68 -25.44
C GLU A 212 3.73 -6.01 -24.84
N THR A 213 5.05 -6.17 -24.69
CA THR A 213 5.62 -7.26 -23.89
C THR A 213 6.07 -6.72 -22.56
N VAL A 214 5.50 -7.24 -21.46
CA VAL A 214 5.88 -6.89 -20.10
C VAL A 214 6.64 -8.03 -19.43
N THR A 215 7.58 -7.69 -18.56
CA THR A 215 8.34 -8.71 -17.82
C THR A 215 7.47 -9.40 -16.77
N ARG A 216 7.91 -10.59 -16.31
CA ARG A 216 7.29 -11.25 -15.17
C ARG A 216 7.24 -10.34 -13.93
N LYS A 217 8.34 -9.62 -13.65
CA LYS A 217 8.43 -8.67 -12.54
C LYS A 217 7.36 -7.57 -12.64
N PHE A 218 7.13 -7.04 -13.84
CA PHE A 218 6.05 -6.08 -14.03
C PHE A 218 4.69 -6.71 -13.72
N ALA A 219 4.42 -7.87 -14.28
CA ALA A 219 3.13 -8.56 -14.12
C ALA A 219 2.83 -9.03 -12.69
N ASP A 220 3.85 -9.30 -11.87
CA ASP A 220 3.69 -9.63 -10.44
C ASP A 220 3.22 -8.41 -9.62
N ASN A 221 3.55 -7.18 -10.06
CA ASN A 221 3.18 -5.93 -9.38
C ASN A 221 1.88 -5.29 -9.90
N VAL A 222 1.18 -6.00 -10.79
CA VAL A 222 -0.06 -5.54 -11.43
C VAL A 222 -1.20 -6.41 -10.95
N PHE A 223 -2.12 -5.84 -10.18
CA PHE A 223 -3.31 -6.53 -9.71
C PHE A 223 -4.49 -6.31 -10.64
N VAL A 224 -5.18 -7.40 -10.95
CA VAL A 224 -6.23 -7.43 -11.95
C VAL A 224 -7.50 -8.10 -11.44
N LYS A 225 -8.62 -7.78 -12.09
CA LYS A 225 -9.88 -8.49 -11.98
C LYS A 225 -10.20 -9.16 -13.31
N LYS A 226 -10.31 -10.49 -13.32
CA LYS A 226 -10.67 -11.25 -14.53
C LYS A 226 -12.06 -10.85 -15.04
N LEU A 227 -12.16 -10.63 -16.34
CA LEU A 227 -13.41 -10.53 -17.08
C LEU A 227 -13.66 -11.92 -17.68
N VAL A 228 -14.88 -12.43 -17.50
CA VAL A 228 -15.30 -13.82 -17.79
C VAL A 228 -14.73 -14.35 -19.11
#